data_AF-A0A2V3IFB8-F1
#
_entry.id   AF-A0A2V3IFB8-F1
#
_cell.length_a   1.000
_cell.length_b   1.000
_cell.length_c   1.000
_cell.angle_alpha   90.00
_cell.angle_beta   90.00
_cell.angle_gamma   90.00
#
_symmetry.space_group_name_H-M   'P 1'
#
loop_
_entity.id
_entity.type
_entity.pdbx_description
1 polymer ?
#
loop_
_entity_poly.entity_id
_entity_poly.type
_entity_poly.pdbx_seq_one_letter_code
_entity_poly.pdbx_strand_id
1 'polypeptide(L)'
;MSARSAVSHVAAEDGVEVCTAVNARLSTLPLHELHAYCSVGAADSSSPTTVTWVSSPSPQPPAVTLEMLCTDRLADTLACIVTDICARSQYCSLPQSTHPLAFFYCPTKQTFSLSFYCRRLLQYNRCSKPCVALALVYLFRVQSNEYLQVNDYNVHRLLCTALMLATKWHDDVSYDNSHYAAVGGIASTKEMNVLELHMLRVLDHALFVNSHTYSQIEMYLLQWAFCQ
;
A
#
# COMPACT_ATOMS: atom_id res chain seq x y z
N MET A 1 10.47 16.73 -60.25
CA MET A 1 10.40 17.54 -59.02
C MET A 1 9.42 16.86 -58.07
N SER A 2 9.92 16.06 -57.13
CA SER A 2 9.11 15.48 -56.06
C SER A 2 9.99 15.38 -54.82
N ALA A 3 9.66 16.16 -53.80
CA ALA A 3 10.27 16.08 -52.48
C ALA A 3 9.18 15.62 -51.51
N ARG A 4 9.28 14.38 -51.04
CA ARG A 4 8.55 13.89 -49.86
C ARG A 4 9.48 14.05 -48.66
N SER A 5 9.07 14.84 -47.69
CA SER A 5 9.71 14.96 -46.39
C SER A 5 9.25 13.80 -45.50
N ALA A 6 10.21 13.07 -44.94
CA ALA A 6 10.01 12.06 -43.92
C ALA A 6 9.99 12.76 -42.54
N VAL A 7 8.97 12.49 -41.74
CA VAL A 7 8.99 12.78 -40.30
C VAL A 7 8.97 11.44 -39.58
N SER A 8 10.00 11.25 -38.78
CA SER A 8 10.36 10.10 -37.98
C SER A 8 9.35 9.83 -36.85
N HIS A 9 8.84 8.60 -36.83
CA HIS A 9 8.25 7.94 -35.67
C HIS A 9 9.38 7.44 -34.76
N VAL A 10 9.71 8.16 -33.69
CA VAL A 10 10.49 7.67 -32.55
C VAL A 10 10.02 8.43 -31.31
N ALA A 11 9.90 7.73 -30.17
CA ALA A 11 9.48 8.18 -28.83
C ALA A 11 8.03 7.86 -28.43
N ALA A 12 7.73 6.57 -28.26
CA ALA A 12 6.63 6.09 -27.42
C ALA A 12 6.87 4.68 -26.87
N GLU A 13 7.78 3.90 -27.46
CA GLU A 13 7.97 2.49 -27.12
C GLU A 13 8.91 2.26 -25.91
N ASP A 14 9.83 3.19 -25.62
CA ASP A 14 10.80 3.05 -24.53
C ASP A 14 10.16 3.06 -23.13
N GLY A 15 9.03 3.75 -22.95
CA GLY A 15 8.35 3.82 -21.63
C GLY A 15 7.54 2.57 -21.28
N VAL A 16 6.99 1.90 -22.29
CA VAL A 16 6.14 0.71 -22.11
C VAL A 16 7.02 -0.52 -21.88
N GLU A 17 8.14 -0.67 -22.59
CA GLU A 17 9.09 -1.77 -22.37
C GLU A 17 9.78 -1.70 -21.01
N VAL A 18 10.16 -0.50 -20.55
CA VAL A 18 10.76 -0.31 -19.21
C VAL A 18 9.76 -0.67 -18.11
N CYS A 19 8.49 -0.25 -18.22
CA CYS A 19 7.43 -0.67 -17.29
C CYS A 19 7.19 -2.19 -17.35
N THR A 20 7.23 -2.80 -18.52
CA THR A 20 7.01 -4.25 -18.71
C THR A 20 8.14 -5.09 -18.10
N ALA A 21 9.39 -4.67 -18.28
CA ALA A 21 10.57 -5.35 -17.72
C ALA A 21 10.68 -5.19 -16.19
N VAL A 22 10.29 -4.02 -15.66
CA VAL A 22 10.20 -3.78 -14.20
C VAL A 22 9.03 -4.57 -13.59
N ASN A 23 7.89 -4.66 -14.29
CA ASN A 23 6.72 -5.43 -13.87
C ASN A 23 7.01 -6.94 -13.78
N ALA A 24 7.76 -7.51 -14.74
CA ALA A 24 8.19 -8.91 -14.70
C ALA A 24 9.16 -9.21 -13.54
N ARG A 25 9.97 -8.23 -13.10
CA ARG A 25 10.85 -8.36 -11.93
C ARG A 25 10.11 -8.19 -10.60
N LEU A 26 9.25 -7.18 -10.45
CA LEU A 26 8.54 -6.89 -9.19
C LEU A 26 7.44 -7.91 -8.87
N SER A 27 6.73 -8.39 -9.89
CA SER A 27 5.74 -9.47 -9.73
C SER A 27 6.37 -10.82 -9.32
N THR A 28 7.67 -11.01 -9.56
CA THR A 28 8.41 -12.23 -9.20
C THR A 28 9.30 -12.04 -7.96
N LEU A 29 9.38 -10.83 -7.39
CA LEU A 29 10.20 -10.60 -6.21
C LEU A 29 9.65 -11.37 -4.99
N PRO A 30 10.49 -12.14 -4.29
CA PRO A 30 10.13 -12.74 -3.02
C PRO A 30 9.82 -11.64 -1.99
N LEU A 31 8.86 -11.89 -1.09
CA LEU A 31 8.40 -10.92 -0.07
C LEU A 31 9.55 -10.31 0.77
N HIS A 32 10.66 -11.04 0.94
CA HIS A 32 11.90 -10.56 1.56
C HIS A 32 12.54 -9.36 0.83
N GLU A 33 12.43 -9.25 -0.49
CA GLU A 33 12.99 -8.10 -1.23
C GLU A 33 12.05 -6.88 -1.19
N LEU A 34 10.73 -7.08 -1.10
CA LEU A 34 9.78 -6.02 -0.70
C LEU A 34 10.07 -5.51 0.73
N HIS A 35 10.67 -6.36 1.57
CA HIS A 35 11.16 -6.03 2.90
C HIS A 35 12.37 -5.10 2.91
N ALA A 36 13.24 -5.19 1.90
CA ALA A 36 14.37 -4.26 1.71
C ALA A 36 13.89 -2.82 1.42
N TYR A 37 12.70 -2.65 0.84
CA TYR A 37 12.06 -1.34 0.66
C TYR A 37 11.55 -0.72 1.98
N CYS A 38 11.31 -1.55 3.01
CA CYS A 38 10.80 -1.12 4.32
C CYS A 38 11.88 -0.98 5.39
N SER A 39 13.11 -1.45 5.14
CA SER A 39 14.21 -1.48 6.12
C SER A 39 15.37 -0.59 5.67
N VAL A 40 15.19 0.74 5.79
CA VAL A 40 16.32 1.67 5.89
C VAL A 40 16.04 2.67 7.00
N GLY A 41 16.74 2.49 8.11
CA GLY A 41 16.67 3.35 9.28
C GLY A 41 17.75 2.98 10.27
N ALA A 42 19.02 3.25 9.93
CA ALA A 42 20.09 3.47 10.90
C ALA A 42 21.39 3.98 10.23
N ALA A 43 22.04 4.91 10.93
CA ALA A 43 23.42 5.40 10.80
C ALA A 43 23.73 6.48 9.74
N ASP A 44 24.53 7.52 10.00
CA ASP A 44 25.11 8.07 11.24
C ASP A 44 25.67 9.47 10.93
N SER A 45 25.74 10.33 11.93
CA SER A 45 26.28 11.69 11.85
C SER A 45 27.78 11.73 12.14
N SER A 46 28.60 12.21 11.20
CA SER A 46 29.89 12.83 11.54
C SER A 46 30.49 13.73 10.44
N SER A 47 30.50 15.03 10.76
CA SER A 47 31.57 16.03 10.49
C SER A 47 31.75 16.69 9.10
N PRO A 48 32.23 17.95 9.06
CA PRO A 48 31.88 18.93 8.03
C PRO A 48 32.92 18.98 6.91
N THR A 49 32.45 18.97 5.66
CA THR A 49 33.30 19.36 4.52
C THR A 49 32.58 20.45 3.73
N THR A 50 33.32 21.53 3.48
CA THR A 50 32.92 22.77 2.80
C THR A 50 32.04 22.52 1.57
N VAL A 51 30.80 22.99 1.63
CA VAL A 51 29.81 22.89 0.56
C VAL A 51 30.07 23.99 -0.47
N THR A 52 30.64 23.62 -1.60
CA THR A 52 30.50 24.41 -2.83
C THR A 52 29.08 24.18 -3.37
N TRP A 53 28.27 25.23 -3.42
CA TRP A 53 26.93 25.19 -4.02
C TRP A 53 27.04 24.95 -5.53
N VAL A 54 27.18 23.69 -5.93
CA VAL A 54 26.73 23.25 -7.26
C VAL A 54 25.22 23.15 -7.16
N SER A 55 24.53 24.04 -7.85
CA SER A 55 23.09 23.97 -8.03
C SER A 55 22.73 22.66 -8.74
N SER A 56 22.46 21.61 -7.96
CA SER A 56 21.86 20.39 -8.48
C SER A 56 20.51 20.75 -9.11
N PRO A 57 20.16 20.21 -10.29
CA PRO A 57 18.82 20.39 -10.82
C PRO A 57 17.85 19.81 -9.78
N SER A 58 16.90 20.64 -9.34
CA SER A 58 15.81 20.22 -8.48
C SER A 58 15.20 18.93 -9.05
N PRO A 59 15.01 17.86 -8.27
CA PRO A 59 14.32 16.67 -8.73
C PRO A 59 12.97 17.11 -9.29
N GLN A 60 12.75 16.93 -10.59
CA GLN A 60 11.41 17.18 -11.12
C GLN A 60 10.48 16.17 -10.48
N PRO A 61 9.30 16.59 -9.96
CA PRO A 61 8.34 15.65 -9.41
C PRO A 61 8.01 14.61 -10.49
N PRO A 62 7.79 13.35 -10.11
CA PRO A 62 7.42 12.32 -11.07
C PRO A 62 6.22 12.80 -11.91
N ALA A 63 6.27 12.56 -13.22
CA ALA A 63 5.27 13.06 -14.17
C ALA A 63 3.83 12.54 -13.89
N VAL A 64 3.70 11.50 -13.07
CA VAL A 64 2.43 10.94 -12.59
C VAL A 64 2.51 10.69 -11.09
N THR A 65 1.49 11.14 -10.36
CA THR A 65 1.30 10.90 -8.91
C THR A 65 -0.01 10.15 -8.66
N LEU A 66 -0.18 9.56 -7.47
CA LEU A 66 -1.46 8.91 -7.12
C LEU A 66 -2.66 9.86 -7.26
N GLU A 67 -2.45 11.16 -7.08
CA GLU A 67 -3.48 12.19 -7.23
C GLU A 67 -4.12 12.23 -8.62
N MET A 68 -3.50 11.64 -9.62
CA MET A 68 -4.05 11.58 -10.98
C MET A 68 -4.95 10.35 -11.22
N LEU A 69 -4.91 9.33 -10.36
CA LEU A 69 -5.77 8.14 -10.50
C LEU A 69 -7.20 8.41 -10.03
N CYS A 70 -8.21 7.94 -10.76
CA CYS A 70 -9.57 7.94 -10.24
C CYS A 70 -9.72 6.91 -9.10
N THR A 71 -10.65 7.16 -8.18
CA THR A 71 -10.86 6.31 -7.00
C THR A 71 -11.16 4.84 -7.37
N ASP A 72 -11.91 4.61 -8.45
CA ASP A 72 -12.23 3.25 -8.90
C ASP A 72 -10.99 2.49 -9.37
N ARG A 73 -10.12 3.13 -10.17
CA ARG A 73 -8.87 2.50 -10.63
C ARG A 73 -7.93 2.23 -9.46
N LEU A 74 -7.85 3.14 -8.50
CA LEU A 74 -7.04 2.96 -7.29
C LEU A 74 -7.57 1.79 -6.44
N ALA A 75 -8.89 1.69 -6.26
CA ALA A 75 -9.52 0.59 -5.55
C ALA A 75 -9.28 -0.77 -6.22
N ASP A 76 -9.40 -0.84 -7.54
CA ASP A 76 -9.14 -2.07 -8.30
C ASP A 76 -7.67 -2.47 -8.25
N THR A 77 -6.76 -1.50 -8.36
CA THR A 77 -5.32 -1.71 -8.19
C THR A 77 -4.98 -2.27 -6.82
N LEU A 78 -5.51 -1.63 -5.76
CA LEU A 78 -5.33 -2.07 -4.39
C LEU A 78 -5.85 -3.49 -4.18
N ALA A 79 -7.04 -3.80 -4.71
CA ALA A 79 -7.63 -5.12 -4.62
C ALA A 79 -6.78 -6.19 -5.31
N CYS A 80 -6.23 -5.91 -6.49
CA CYS A 80 -5.33 -6.82 -7.20
C CYS A 80 -4.05 -7.08 -6.41
N ILE A 81 -3.39 -6.03 -5.91
CA ILE A 81 -2.18 -6.17 -5.08
C ILE A 81 -2.47 -7.00 -3.84
N VAL A 82 -3.54 -6.67 -3.11
CA VAL A 82 -3.90 -7.35 -1.87
C VAL A 82 -4.29 -8.81 -2.13
N THR A 83 -4.93 -9.10 -3.25
CA THR A 83 -5.23 -10.49 -3.68
C THR A 83 -3.94 -11.26 -3.95
N ASP A 84 -2.95 -10.64 -4.61
CA ASP A 84 -1.63 -11.23 -4.82
C ASP A 84 -0.88 -11.47 -3.51
N ILE A 85 -0.94 -10.54 -2.54
CA ILE A 85 -0.39 -10.75 -1.20
C ILE A 85 -1.03 -11.97 -0.53
N CYS A 86 -2.37 -12.09 -0.56
CA CYS A 86 -3.08 -13.24 -0.01
C CYS A 86 -2.66 -14.56 -0.67
N ALA A 87 -2.45 -14.56 -1.99
CA ALA A 87 -2.06 -15.76 -2.74
C ALA A 87 -0.64 -16.23 -2.41
N ARG A 88 0.25 -15.31 -2.00
CA ARG A 88 1.63 -15.61 -1.58
C ARG A 88 1.77 -15.99 -0.11
N SER A 89 0.73 -15.78 0.69
CA SER A 89 0.76 -16.17 2.10
C SER A 89 0.86 -17.69 2.21
N GLN A 90 1.84 -18.17 2.97
CA GLN A 90 1.82 -19.55 3.40
C GLN A 90 0.65 -19.72 4.38
N TYR A 91 -0.05 -20.86 4.34
CA TYR A 91 -1.15 -21.14 5.26
C TYR A 91 -0.63 -21.13 6.70
N CYS A 92 -0.76 -20.01 7.40
CA CYS A 92 -0.63 -19.99 8.84
C CYS A 92 -1.88 -20.68 9.41
N SER A 93 -1.66 -21.75 10.19
CA SER A 93 -2.68 -22.32 11.05
C SER A 93 -3.39 -21.19 11.81
N LEU A 94 -4.73 -21.20 11.82
CA LEU A 94 -5.52 -20.19 12.55
C LEU A 94 -4.95 -20.03 13.96
N PRO A 95 -4.74 -18.78 14.44
CA PRO A 95 -4.35 -18.58 15.82
C PRO A 95 -5.36 -19.27 16.73
N GLN A 96 -4.90 -19.89 17.82
CA GLN A 96 -5.80 -20.37 18.86
C GLN A 96 -6.77 -19.25 19.26
N SER A 97 -8.03 -19.57 19.59
CA SER A 97 -9.06 -18.57 19.87
C SER A 97 -8.72 -17.61 21.03
N THR A 98 -7.79 -18.02 21.89
CA THR A 98 -7.24 -17.23 23.00
C THR A 98 -6.18 -16.23 22.57
N HIS A 99 -5.65 -16.34 21.34
CA HIS A 99 -4.60 -15.47 20.85
C HIS A 99 -5.16 -14.10 20.46
N PRO A 100 -4.54 -12.99 20.88
CA PRO A 100 -5.07 -11.66 20.60
C PRO A 100 -5.14 -11.29 19.10
N LEU A 101 -4.43 -12.00 18.23
CA LEU A 101 -4.51 -11.78 16.78
C LEU A 101 -5.67 -12.52 16.11
N ALA A 102 -6.36 -13.42 16.83
CA ALA A 102 -7.54 -14.13 16.33
C ALA A 102 -8.68 -13.16 15.94
N PHE A 103 -8.73 -11.95 16.54
CA PHE A 103 -9.74 -10.93 16.22
C PHE A 103 -9.71 -10.45 14.76
N PHE A 104 -8.57 -10.58 14.06
CA PHE A 104 -8.48 -10.25 12.64
C PHE A 104 -9.11 -11.30 11.73
N TYR A 105 -9.30 -12.53 12.21
CA TYR A 105 -9.78 -13.65 11.40
C TYR A 105 -11.30 -13.76 11.44
N CYS A 106 -11.89 -13.97 10.27
CA CYS A 106 -13.28 -14.37 10.14
C CYS A 106 -13.37 -15.91 10.03
N PRO A 107 -14.39 -16.55 10.62
CA PRO A 107 -14.60 -18.00 10.48
C PRO A 107 -14.78 -18.46 9.03
N THR A 108 -15.25 -17.56 8.15
CA THR A 108 -15.49 -17.83 6.73
C THR A 108 -14.90 -16.73 5.87
N LYS A 109 -14.44 -17.09 4.66
CA LYS A 109 -14.08 -16.10 3.63
C LYS A 109 -15.29 -15.22 3.32
N GLN A 110 -15.05 -13.93 3.05
CA GLN A 110 -16.13 -13.03 2.63
C GLN A 110 -16.66 -13.43 1.26
N THR A 111 -17.98 -13.30 1.06
CA THR A 111 -18.68 -13.73 -0.15
C THR A 111 -18.62 -12.69 -1.28
N PHE A 112 -18.21 -11.46 -0.99
CA PHE A 112 -18.03 -10.38 -1.97
C PHE A 112 -16.55 -10.21 -2.33
N SER A 113 -16.28 -9.54 -3.47
CA SER A 113 -14.91 -9.36 -3.97
C SER A 113 -14.14 -8.27 -3.21
N LEU A 114 -12.82 -8.39 -3.18
CA LEU A 114 -11.94 -7.37 -2.62
C LEU A 114 -12.06 -6.02 -3.34
N SER A 115 -12.25 -6.02 -4.66
CA SER A 115 -12.49 -4.79 -5.45
C SER A 115 -13.74 -4.06 -4.97
N PHE A 116 -14.85 -4.77 -4.77
CA PHE A 116 -16.07 -4.19 -4.21
C PHE A 116 -15.83 -3.57 -2.83
N TYR A 117 -15.08 -4.27 -1.97
CA TYR A 117 -14.75 -3.78 -0.63
C TYR A 117 -13.84 -2.54 -0.66
N CYS A 118 -12.79 -2.56 -1.50
CA CYS A 118 -11.87 -1.43 -1.64
C CYS A 118 -12.61 -0.18 -2.11
N ARG A 119 -13.50 -0.29 -3.11
CA ARG A 119 -14.33 0.84 -3.57
C ARG A 119 -15.19 1.40 -2.44
N ARG A 120 -15.85 0.54 -1.67
CA ARG A 120 -16.62 0.94 -0.48
C ARG A 120 -15.75 1.71 0.52
N LEU A 121 -14.57 1.18 0.87
CA LEU A 121 -13.68 1.83 1.83
C LEU A 121 -13.25 3.23 1.34
N LEU A 122 -12.79 3.35 0.09
CA LEU A 122 -12.31 4.62 -0.44
C LEU A 122 -13.43 5.65 -0.65
N GLN A 123 -14.63 5.19 -1.02
CA GLN A 123 -15.79 6.06 -1.24
C GLN A 123 -16.31 6.69 0.07
N TYR A 124 -16.40 5.90 1.15
CA TYR A 124 -17.07 6.35 2.38
C TYR A 124 -16.12 6.87 3.48
N ASN A 125 -14.83 6.50 3.46
CA ASN A 125 -13.87 7.01 4.45
C ASN A 125 -13.25 8.36 4.07
N ARG A 126 -13.42 8.81 2.82
CA ARG A 126 -12.85 10.08 2.30
C ARG A 126 -11.36 10.29 2.64
N CYS A 127 -10.60 9.21 2.74
CA CYS A 127 -9.17 9.28 3.00
C CYS A 127 -8.42 9.84 1.78
N SER A 128 -7.31 10.53 2.03
CA SER A 128 -6.40 10.95 0.96
C SER A 128 -5.80 9.73 0.23
N LYS A 129 -5.34 9.91 -1.01
CA LYS A 129 -4.70 8.82 -1.76
C LYS A 129 -3.36 8.39 -1.17
N PRO A 130 -2.53 9.28 -0.58
CA PRO A 130 -1.39 8.87 0.23
C PRO A 130 -1.74 7.86 1.34
N CYS A 131 -2.90 7.98 1.98
CA CYS A 131 -3.34 7.02 3.01
C CYS A 131 -3.52 5.60 2.45
N VAL A 132 -3.86 5.45 1.17
CA VAL A 132 -3.93 4.14 0.50
C VAL A 132 -2.54 3.52 0.35
N ALA A 133 -1.55 4.33 -0.04
CA ALA A 133 -0.15 3.92 -0.09
C ALA A 133 0.38 3.53 1.30
N LEU A 134 0.11 4.33 2.32
CA LEU A 134 0.51 4.02 3.70
C LEU A 134 -0.17 2.76 4.24
N ALA A 135 -1.46 2.57 3.96
CA ALA A 135 -2.17 1.34 4.33
C ALA A 135 -1.52 0.10 3.70
N LEU A 136 -1.05 0.20 2.45
CA LEU A 136 -0.33 -0.89 1.80
C LEU A 136 1.02 -1.17 2.46
N VAL A 137 1.77 -0.13 2.88
CA VAL A 137 2.99 -0.32 3.69
C VAL A 137 2.67 -1.08 4.99
N TYR A 138 1.57 -0.73 5.67
CA TYR A 138 1.17 -1.41 6.89
C TYR A 138 0.80 -2.88 6.64
N LEU A 139 0.14 -3.20 5.53
CA LEU A 139 -0.11 -4.59 5.13
C LEU A 139 1.16 -5.35 4.81
N PHE A 140 2.17 -4.75 4.18
CA PHE A 140 3.47 -5.39 3.95
C PHE A 140 4.22 -5.66 5.26
N ARG A 141 4.17 -4.73 6.22
CA ARG A 141 4.72 -4.93 7.57
C ARG A 141 4.01 -6.07 8.29
N VAL A 142 2.69 -6.15 8.19
CA VAL A 142 1.92 -7.30 8.72
C VAL A 142 2.33 -8.58 8.02
N GLN A 143 2.38 -8.61 6.69
CA GLN A 143 2.69 -9.83 5.92
C GLN A 143 4.02 -10.49 6.33
N SER A 144 4.92 -9.70 6.87
CA SER A 144 6.26 -10.15 7.26
C SER A 144 6.40 -10.39 8.77
N ASN A 145 5.32 -10.21 9.51
CA ASN A 145 5.22 -10.60 10.91
C ASN A 145 5.14 -12.12 11.03
N GLU A 146 5.81 -12.69 12.03
CA GLU A 146 5.85 -14.14 12.26
C GLU A 146 4.49 -14.71 12.73
N TYR A 147 3.64 -13.89 13.35
CA TYR A 147 2.41 -14.33 14.02
C TYR A 147 1.12 -14.01 13.27
N LEU A 148 1.19 -13.14 12.25
CA LEU A 148 0.02 -12.69 11.50
C LEU A 148 0.39 -12.41 10.05
N GLN A 149 -0.13 -13.21 9.12
CA GLN A 149 0.02 -12.98 7.68
C GLN A 149 -1.33 -12.63 7.05
N VAL A 150 -1.31 -11.82 6.00
CA VAL A 150 -2.50 -11.41 5.25
C VAL A 150 -3.00 -12.59 4.41
N ASN A 151 -4.26 -12.96 4.56
CA ASN A 151 -4.90 -14.04 3.82
C ASN A 151 -6.40 -13.79 3.64
N ASP A 152 -7.06 -14.66 2.89
CA ASP A 152 -8.48 -14.55 2.55
C ASP A 152 -9.45 -14.44 3.74
N TYR A 153 -9.06 -14.89 4.94
CA TYR A 153 -9.91 -14.90 6.14
C TYR A 153 -9.78 -13.63 6.98
N ASN A 154 -8.69 -12.88 6.85
CA ASN A 154 -8.41 -11.70 7.67
C ASN A 154 -8.23 -10.40 6.86
N VAL A 155 -8.03 -10.51 5.54
CA VAL A 155 -7.69 -9.38 4.66
C VAL A 155 -8.66 -8.20 4.75
N HIS A 156 -9.96 -8.44 4.87
CA HIS A 156 -10.96 -7.37 4.96
C HIS A 156 -10.80 -6.55 6.23
N ARG A 157 -10.62 -7.23 7.37
CA ARG A 157 -10.41 -6.60 8.68
C ARG A 157 -9.06 -5.88 8.73
N LEU A 158 -8.02 -6.51 8.19
CA LEU A 158 -6.68 -5.91 8.11
C LEU A 158 -6.68 -4.66 7.23
N LEU A 159 -7.27 -4.72 6.04
CA LEU A 159 -7.32 -3.60 5.12
C LEU A 159 -8.09 -2.41 5.69
N CYS A 160 -9.26 -2.65 6.30
CA CYS A 160 -10.03 -1.60 6.96
C CYS A 160 -9.23 -0.94 8.09
N THR A 161 -8.56 -1.75 8.92
CA THR A 161 -7.79 -1.25 10.06
C THR A 161 -6.54 -0.50 9.60
N ALA A 162 -5.83 -1.01 8.59
CA ALA A 162 -4.66 -0.35 7.99
C ALA A 162 -5.02 1.01 7.40
N LEU A 163 -6.12 1.10 6.65
CA LEU A 163 -6.60 2.35 6.05
C LEU A 163 -7.03 3.36 7.11
N MET A 164 -7.73 2.91 8.16
CA MET A 164 -8.10 3.76 9.29
C MET A 164 -6.86 4.33 9.98
N LEU A 165 -5.88 3.49 10.32
CA LEU A 165 -4.64 3.95 10.97
C LEU A 165 -3.87 4.93 10.09
N ALA A 166 -3.77 4.65 8.78
CA ALA A 166 -3.13 5.55 7.84
C ALA A 166 -3.82 6.91 7.81
N THR A 167 -5.16 6.92 7.72
CA THR A 167 -5.97 8.15 7.71
C THR A 167 -5.79 8.94 9.00
N LYS A 168 -5.91 8.30 10.16
CA LYS A 168 -5.73 8.95 11.47
C LYS A 168 -4.32 9.50 11.71
N TRP A 169 -3.32 8.85 11.13
CA TRP A 169 -1.92 9.26 11.30
C TRP A 169 -1.52 10.37 10.33
N HIS A 170 -2.02 10.33 9.10
CA HIS A 170 -1.54 11.18 8.01
C HIS A 170 -2.47 12.35 7.67
N ASP A 171 -3.79 12.14 7.70
CA ASP A 171 -4.74 13.19 7.34
C ASP A 171 -5.09 14.05 8.57
N ASP A 172 -5.21 15.37 8.38
CA ASP A 172 -5.59 16.31 9.45
C ASP A 172 -7.03 16.06 9.97
N VAL A 173 -7.88 15.44 9.14
CA VAL A 173 -9.27 15.14 9.44
C VAL A 173 -9.53 13.65 9.25
N SER A 174 -9.87 12.97 10.33
CA SER A 174 -10.25 11.56 10.33
C SER A 174 -11.60 11.34 11.00
N TYR A 175 -12.32 10.29 10.59
CA TYR A 175 -13.54 9.88 11.25
C TYR A 175 -13.27 9.15 12.58
N ASP A 176 -14.31 8.94 13.37
CA ASP A 176 -14.25 8.14 14.59
C ASP A 176 -14.33 6.63 14.28
N ASN A 177 -14.02 5.80 15.27
CA ASN A 177 -14.04 4.33 15.08
C ASN A 177 -15.44 3.77 14.82
N SER A 178 -16.49 4.50 15.20
CA SER A 178 -17.86 4.06 14.93
C SER A 178 -18.17 4.13 13.42
N HIS A 179 -17.71 5.19 12.75
CA HIS A 179 -17.77 5.31 11.30
C HIS A 179 -16.97 4.21 10.60
N TYR A 180 -15.70 3.99 10.98
CA TYR A 180 -14.88 2.93 10.37
C TYR A 180 -15.47 1.54 10.60
N ALA A 181 -16.09 1.27 11.76
CA ALA A 181 -16.79 0.02 11.99
C ALA A 181 -17.96 -0.17 11.02
N ALA A 182 -18.79 0.87 10.85
CA ALA A 182 -19.94 0.83 9.95
C ALA A 182 -19.54 0.68 8.47
N VAL A 183 -18.54 1.44 8.01
CA VAL A 183 -18.03 1.35 6.64
C VAL A 183 -17.32 0.01 6.41
N GLY A 184 -16.52 -0.45 7.37
CA GLY A 184 -15.78 -1.70 7.28
C GLY A 184 -16.62 -2.97 7.43
N GLY A 185 -17.87 -2.87 7.90
CA GLY A 185 -18.71 -4.03 8.20
C GLY A 185 -18.27 -4.78 9.46
N ILE A 186 -17.65 -4.08 10.41
CA ILE A 186 -17.25 -4.60 11.72
C ILE A 186 -18.46 -4.49 12.65
N ALA A 187 -18.73 -5.52 13.47
CA ALA A 187 -20.02 -5.66 14.15
C ALA A 187 -20.27 -4.57 15.22
N SER A 188 -19.22 -3.98 15.76
CA SER A 188 -19.34 -2.90 16.75
C SER A 188 -18.12 -1.98 16.78
N THR A 189 -18.31 -0.76 17.30
CA THR A 189 -17.21 0.18 17.61
C THR A 189 -16.20 -0.45 18.56
N LYS A 190 -16.65 -1.24 19.54
CA LYS A 190 -15.75 -1.92 20.50
C LYS A 190 -14.81 -2.89 19.79
N GLU A 191 -15.33 -3.62 18.80
CA GLU A 191 -14.52 -4.52 17.99
C GLU A 191 -13.52 -3.73 17.12
N MET A 192 -13.93 -2.61 16.51
CA MET A 192 -13.00 -1.75 15.76
C MET A 192 -11.87 -1.20 16.65
N ASN A 193 -12.17 -0.80 17.89
CA ASN A 193 -11.15 -0.37 18.86
C ASN A 193 -10.16 -1.48 19.19
N VAL A 194 -10.64 -2.72 19.32
CA VAL A 194 -9.78 -3.90 19.56
C VAL A 194 -8.87 -4.15 18.36
N LEU A 195 -9.41 -4.11 17.14
CA LEU A 195 -8.61 -4.24 15.91
C LEU A 195 -7.54 -3.15 15.81
N GLU A 196 -7.90 -1.90 16.08
CA GLU A 196 -6.96 -0.76 16.11
C GLU A 196 -5.78 -1.04 17.04
N LEU A 197 -6.09 -1.38 18.30
CA LEU A 197 -5.08 -1.60 19.33
C LEU A 197 -4.16 -2.78 18.98
N HIS A 198 -4.71 -3.87 18.42
CA HIS A 198 -3.90 -5.01 18.02
C HIS A 198 -3.05 -4.71 16.79
N MET A 199 -3.56 -3.97 15.81
CA MET A 199 -2.81 -3.59 14.62
C MET A 199 -1.63 -2.67 15.00
N LEU A 200 -1.85 -1.72 15.91
CA LEU A 200 -0.77 -0.87 16.45
C LEU A 200 0.34 -1.69 17.11
N ARG A 201 -0.02 -2.75 17.86
CA ARG A 201 0.96 -3.66 18.48
C ARG A 201 1.72 -4.49 17.45
N VAL A 202 1.03 -5.00 16.43
CA VAL A 202 1.68 -5.76 15.33
C VAL A 202 2.67 -4.89 14.57
N LEU A 203 2.35 -3.60 14.40
CA LEU A 203 3.22 -2.62 13.75
C LEU A 203 4.28 -2.02 14.69
N ASP A 204 4.32 -2.42 15.97
CA ASP A 204 5.14 -1.81 17.02
C ASP A 204 5.05 -0.26 17.03
N HIS A 205 3.85 0.27 16.80
CA HIS A 205 3.58 1.70 16.64
C HIS A 205 4.41 2.42 15.54
N ALA A 206 5.14 1.68 14.70
CA ALA A 206 5.87 2.21 13.57
C ALA A 206 4.88 2.58 12.45
N LEU A 207 4.17 3.70 12.60
CA LEU A 207 3.25 4.24 11.59
C LEU A 207 3.95 5.22 10.65
N PHE A 208 5.05 5.82 11.10
CA PHE A 208 5.85 6.71 10.28
C PHE A 208 6.44 5.98 9.07
N VAL A 209 6.35 6.63 7.92
CA VAL A 209 6.93 6.18 6.65
C VAL A 209 7.70 7.38 6.10
N ASN A 210 9.00 7.21 5.90
CA ASN A 210 9.83 8.28 5.35
C ASN A 210 9.52 8.50 3.86
N SER A 211 9.92 9.65 3.31
CA SER A 211 9.64 10.01 1.92
C SER A 211 10.18 9.01 0.90
N HIS A 212 11.32 8.35 1.19
CA HIS A 212 11.91 7.37 0.28
C HIS A 212 11.02 6.12 0.15
N THR A 213 10.64 5.51 1.28
CA THR A 213 9.72 4.37 1.30
C THR A 213 8.35 4.74 0.74
N TYR A 214 7.87 5.96 1.01
CA TYR A 214 6.62 6.45 0.41
C TYR A 214 6.71 6.54 -1.12
N SER A 215 7.76 7.15 -1.67
CA SER A 215 7.92 7.24 -3.13
C SER A 215 8.02 5.85 -3.79
N GLN A 216 8.65 4.89 -3.12
CA GLN A 216 8.75 3.52 -3.62
C GLN A 216 7.38 2.82 -3.67
N ILE A 217 6.59 2.92 -2.59
CA ILE A 217 5.25 2.31 -2.57
C ILE A 217 4.30 3.01 -3.55
N GLU A 218 4.46 4.33 -3.72
CA GLU A 218 3.69 5.12 -4.68
C GLU A 218 3.96 4.65 -6.11
N MET A 219 5.23 4.51 -6.48
CA MET A 219 5.63 3.99 -7.78
C MET A 219 5.13 2.56 -8.00
N TYR A 220 5.21 1.70 -6.98
CA TYR A 220 4.70 0.33 -7.04
C TYR A 220 3.19 0.31 -7.34
N LEU A 221 2.40 1.11 -6.63
CA LEU A 221 0.96 1.25 -6.88
C LEU A 221 0.67 1.75 -8.30
N LEU A 222 1.37 2.79 -8.76
CA LEU A 222 1.19 3.34 -10.10
C LEU A 222 1.52 2.30 -11.19
N GLN A 223 2.59 1.51 -11.02
CA GLN A 223 2.94 0.45 -11.96
C GLN A 223 1.83 -0.59 -12.09
N TRP A 224 1.31 -1.09 -10.97
CA TRP A 224 0.14 -1.99 -10.99
C TRP A 224 -1.08 -1.35 -11.62
N ALA A 225 -1.29 -0.05 -11.38
CA ALA A 225 -2.41 0.70 -11.95
C ALA A 225 -2.29 0.90 -13.46
N PHE A 226 -1.12 0.80 -14.10
CA PHE A 226 -0.95 0.94 -15.55
C PHE A 226 -0.72 -0.40 -16.27
N CYS A 227 -0.42 -1.47 -15.54
CA CYS A 227 -0.19 -2.80 -16.13
C CYS A 227 -1.47 -3.65 -16.34
N GLN A 228 -2.64 -3.15 -15.92
CA GLN A 228 -3.95 -3.82 -16.11
C GLN A 228 -4.68 -3.29 -17.34
#